data_AF-A0A958Y2F5-F1
#
_entry.id   AF-A0A958Y2F5-F1
#
_cell.length_a   1.000
_cell.length_b   1.000
_cell.length_c   1.000
_cell.angle_alpha   90.00
_cell.angle_beta   90.00
_cell.angle_gamma   90.00
#
_symmetry.space_group_name_H-M   'P 1'
#
loop_
_entity.id
_entity.type
_entity.pdbx_description
1 polymer ?
#
loop_
_entity_poly.entity_id
_entity_poly.type
_entity_poly.pdbx_seq_one_letter_code
_entity_poly.pdbx_strand_id
1 'polypeptide(L)' 'MQTKRWPRIRSCPSCGWLFLDTSKGGRRRWCNMQVCGSQVKARRWYHRNKDKK' A
#
# COMPACT_ATOMS: atom_id res chain seq x y z
N MET A 1 -15.61 -20.67 -20.44
CA MET A 1 -15.47 -20.14 -19.07
C MET A 1 -14.70 -18.82 -19.14
N GLN A 2 -15.37 -17.67 -19.02
CA GLN A 2 -14.69 -16.36 -19.08
C GLN A 2 -14.12 -16.01 -17.69
N THR A 3 -12.80 -16.12 -17.53
CA THR A 3 -12.12 -15.65 -16.32
C THR A 3 -12.10 -14.12 -16.33
N LYS A 4 -13.04 -13.49 -15.62
CA LYS A 4 -13.06 -12.03 -15.40
C LYS A 4 -11.75 -11.63 -14.72
N ARG A 5 -10.79 -11.11 -15.49
CA ARG A 5 -9.53 -10.58 -14.97
C ARG A 5 -9.85 -9.31 -14.19
N TRP A 6 -9.76 -9.34 -12.87
CA TRP A 6 -10.02 -8.19 -12.01
C TRP A 6 -8.86 -7.18 -12.14
N PRO A 7 -9.01 -6.10 -12.92
CA PRO A 7 -7.88 -5.23 -13.26
C PRO A 7 -7.49 -4.28 -12.13
N ARG A 8 -8.11 -4.44 -10.95
CA ARG A 8 -8.02 -3.53 -9.81
C ARG A 8 -7.55 -4.24 -8.53
N ILE A 9 -7.27 -5.54 -8.56
CA ILE A 9 -6.71 -6.23 -7.40
C ILE A 9 -5.21 -6.00 -7.37
N ARG A 10 -4.70 -5.50 -6.25
CA ARG A 10 -3.27 -5.22 -6.02
C ARG A 10 -2.84 -5.81 -4.69
N SER A 11 -1.56 -6.13 -4.55
CA SER A 11 -0.97 -6.56 -3.27
C SER A 11 -0.45 -5.36 -2.49
N CYS A 12 -0.65 -5.37 -1.17
CA CYS A 12 -0.15 -4.34 -0.27
C CYS A 12 1.34 -4.59 0.05
N PRO A 13 2.26 -3.65 -0.23
CA PRO A 13 3.68 -3.85 0.06
C PRO A 13 4.01 -3.90 1.56
N SER A 14 3.11 -3.42 2.44
CA SER A 14 3.37 -3.37 3.88
C SER A 14 2.93 -4.63 4.62
N CYS A 15 1.83 -5.26 4.21
CA CYS A 15 1.26 -6.41 4.90
C CYS A 15 1.09 -7.66 4.01
N GLY A 16 1.27 -7.54 2.70
CA GLY A 16 1.12 -8.65 1.74
C GLY A 16 -0.32 -8.93 1.30
N TRP A 17 -1.32 -8.33 1.93
CA TRP A 17 -2.73 -8.60 1.62
C TRP A 17 -3.15 -8.05 0.25
N LEU A 18 -4.02 -8.79 -0.43
CA LEU A 18 -4.70 -8.32 -1.64
C LEU A 18 -5.78 -7.31 -1.27
N PHE A 19 -5.89 -6.24 -2.05
CA PHE A 19 -6.93 -5.25 -1.91
C PHE A 19 -7.46 -4.79 -3.26
N LEU A 20 -8.70 -4.31 -3.27
CA LEU A 20 -9.32 -3.72 -4.43
C LEU A 20 -8.97 -2.22 -4.50
N ASP A 21 -8.34 -1.81 -5.60
CA ASP A 21 -8.09 -0.41 -5.91
C ASP A 21 -9.35 0.27 -6.45
N THR A 22 -10.15 0.77 -5.52
CA THR A 22 -11.35 1.58 -5.80
C THR A 22 -11.05 3.04 -6.10
N SER A 23 -9.78 3.46 -6.17
CA SER A 23 -9.44 4.85 -6.43
C SER A 23 -9.70 5.22 -7.89
N LYS A 24 -10.26 6.42 -8.12
CA LYS A 24 -10.60 6.94 -9.46
C LYS A 24 -9.42 6.85 -10.44
N GLY A 25 -8.19 7.02 -9.97
CA GLY A 25 -6.97 6.96 -10.78
C GLY A 25 -6.17 5.66 -10.70
N GLY A 26 -6.60 4.64 -9.95
CA GLY A 26 -5.81 3.42 -9.75
C GLY A 26 -4.45 3.67 -9.06
N ARG A 27 -4.39 4.67 -8.20
CA ARG A 27 -3.16 5.13 -7.53
C ARG A 27 -3.04 4.63 -6.10
N ARG A 28 -3.98 3.78 -5.63
CA ARG A 28 -3.95 3.25 -4.27
C ARG A 28 -2.82 2.22 -4.16
N ARG A 29 -1.84 2.53 -3.32
CA ARG A 29 -0.67 1.66 -3.06
C ARG A 29 -0.83 0.77 -1.83
N TRP A 30 -1.78 1.08 -0.94
CA TRP A 30 -1.93 0.44 0.36
C TRP A 30 -3.37 -0.07 0.54
N CYS A 31 -3.52 -1.25 1.15
CA CYS A 31 -4.84 -1.77 1.49
C CYS A 31 -5.58 -0.84 2.46
N ASN A 32 -4.86 -0.18 3.37
CA ASN A 32 -5.41 0.84 4.26
C ASN A 32 -4.35 1.94 4.50
N MET A 33 -4.73 3.21 4.29
CA MET A 33 -3.83 4.35 4.49
C MET A 33 -3.49 4.57 5.98
N GLN A 34 -4.43 4.33 6.89
CA GLN A 34 -4.26 4.52 8.33
C GLN A 34 -3.38 3.45 8.96
N VAL A 35 -3.38 2.22 8.43
CA VAL A 35 -2.57 1.11 8.96
C VAL A 35 -1.28 0.96 8.16
N CYS A 36 -1.36 0.53 6.91
CA CYS A 36 -0.17 0.25 6.09
C CYS A 36 0.53 1.53 5.62
N GLY A 37 -0.24 2.57 5.29
CA GLY A 37 0.32 3.84 4.84
C GLY A 37 1.08 4.60 5.93
N SER A 38 0.56 4.62 7.16
CA SER A 38 1.19 5.27 8.32
C SER A 38 2.47 4.56 8.75
N GLN A 39 2.46 3.22 8.80
CA GLN A 39 3.62 2.39 9.15
C GLN A 39 4.81 2.67 8.23
N VAL A 40 4.58 2.76 6.92
CA VAL A 40 5.64 3.08 5.95
C VAL A 40 6.15 4.52 6.14
N LYS A 41 5.27 5.49 6.42
CA LYS A 41 5.69 6.87 6.74
C LYS A 41 6.55 6.91 8.00
N ALA A 42 6.15 6.21 9.06
CA ALA A 42 6.89 6.11 10.30
C ALA A 42 8.26 5.47 10.06
N ARG A 43 8.32 4.31 9.38
CA ARG A 43 9.59 3.65 9.00
C ARG A 43 10.53 4.59 8.25
N ARG A 44 10.03 5.31 7.23
CA ARG A 44 10.82 6.31 6.48
C ARG A 44 11.31 7.45 7.36
N TRP A 45 10.48 7.92 8.29
CA TRP A 45 10.89 8.94 9.26
C TRP A 45 11.98 8.42 10.18
N TYR A 46 11.85 7.22 10.75
CA TYR A 46 12.89 6.60 11.59
C TYR A 46 14.21 6.43 10.85
N HIS A 47 14.21 5.90 9.62
CA HIS A 47 15.45 5.77 8.85
C HIS A 47 16.15 7.11 8.65
N ARG A 48 15.43 8.17 8.26
CA ARG A 48 16.04 9.50 8.05
C ARG A 48 16.56 10.17 9.32
N ASN A 49 15.97 9.87 10.48
CA ASN A 49 16.40 10.47 11.75
C ASN A 49 17.50 9.66 12.44
N LYS A 50 17.70 8.40 12.06
CA LYS A 50 18.83 7.60 12.56
C LYS A 50 20.17 8.18 12.10
N ASP A 51 20.23 8.77 10.90
CA ASP A 51 21.44 9.39 10.34
C ASP A 51 21.81 10.73 11.01
N LYS A 52 20.96 11.24 11.92
CA LYS A 52 21.16 12.51 12.62
C LYS A 52 21.62 12.35 14.08
N LYS A 53 21.87 11.13 14.53
CA LYS A 53 22.34 10.82 15.88
C LYS A 53 23.77 10.31 15.80
#